data_AF-A0A6B0Y2A0-F1
#
_entry.id   AF-A0A6B0Y2A0-F1
#
_cell.length_a   1.000
_cell.length_b   1.000
_cell.length_c   1.000
_cell.angle_alpha   90.00
_cell.angle_beta   90.00
_cell.angle_gamma   90.00
#
_symmetry.space_group_name_H-M   'P 1'
#
loop_
_entity.id
_entity.type
_entity.pdbx_description
1 polymer ?
#
loop_
_entity_poly.entity_id
_entity_poly.type
_entity_poly.pdbx_seq_one_letter_code
_entity_poly.pdbx_strand_id
1 'polypeptide(L)'
;MKDVPVVQPEGLVMDACLQSEDVRDAFVSLSGGALVDMPEGSILGTSSPRRRAQALRRRPDLNVVEFRGNVQTRLRKLESGVAKGTLLAMAGLRRLGLAGSARVVPIEVHDVLPAVGQGIIGIERREDDCGMAQLIDAVRHPETEARMQAERAFLARLGGSCQTPIAGYGEVRDGGLRLTGEILRPDGSEAHAGTRAGPVEDGPALGRDLAEALLAEAGPGFLAP
;
A
#
# COMPACT_ATOMS: atom_id res chain seq x y z
N MET A 1 5.63 -4.76 -5.18
CA MET A 1 4.39 -5.45 -5.59
C MET A 1 3.21 -4.52 -5.81
N LYS A 2 3.06 -3.41 -5.08
CA LYS A 2 1.94 -2.46 -5.29
C LYS A 2 1.77 -1.90 -6.72
N ASP A 3 2.84 -1.89 -7.51
CA ASP A 3 2.85 -1.35 -8.88
C ASP A 3 2.64 -2.44 -9.95
N VAL A 4 2.46 -3.70 -9.53
CA VAL A 4 2.32 -4.87 -10.41
C VAL A 4 0.84 -5.16 -10.63
N PRO A 5 0.36 -5.31 -11.88
CA PRO A 5 -1.01 -5.70 -12.18
C PRO A 5 -1.44 -6.97 -11.43
N VAL A 6 -2.74 -7.09 -11.16
CA VAL A 6 -3.30 -8.28 -10.49
C VAL A 6 -3.19 -9.53 -11.38
N VAL A 7 -3.46 -9.36 -12.68
CA VAL A 7 -3.41 -10.40 -13.71
C VAL A 7 -2.12 -10.22 -14.51
N GLN A 8 -1.35 -11.30 -14.69
CA GLN A 8 -0.17 -11.27 -15.53
C GLN A 8 -0.49 -11.62 -16.99
N PRO A 9 0.32 -11.13 -17.95
CA PRO A 9 0.26 -11.59 -19.33
C PRO A 9 0.43 -13.11 -19.43
N GLU A 10 -0.13 -13.69 -20.49
CA GLU A 10 0.02 -15.12 -20.79
C GLU A 10 1.51 -15.53 -20.86
N GLY A 11 1.85 -16.66 -20.23
CA GLY A 11 3.22 -17.17 -20.16
C GLY A 11 4.10 -16.52 -19.08
N LEU A 12 3.59 -15.57 -18.29
CA LEU A 12 4.29 -14.96 -17.15
C LEU A 12 3.61 -15.30 -15.81
N VAL A 13 4.42 -15.52 -14.78
CA VAL A 13 3.95 -15.82 -13.43
C VAL A 13 4.68 -14.98 -12.39
N MET A 14 3.94 -14.50 -11.39
CA MET A 14 4.51 -13.99 -10.15
C MET A 14 4.97 -15.17 -9.30
N ASP A 15 6.23 -15.55 -9.45
CA ASP A 15 6.74 -16.82 -8.96
C ASP A 15 7.12 -16.77 -7.49
N ALA A 16 7.84 -15.72 -7.08
CA ALA A 16 8.27 -15.59 -5.70
C ALA A 16 8.26 -14.15 -5.18
N CYS A 17 8.28 -14.02 -3.86
CA CYS A 17 8.52 -12.76 -3.18
C CYS A 17 9.67 -12.85 -2.19
N LEU A 18 10.45 -11.77 -2.13
CA LEU A 18 11.46 -11.56 -1.10
C LEU A 18 10.78 -11.24 0.24
N GLN A 19 11.54 -11.37 1.32
CA GLN A 19 11.11 -10.90 2.64
C GLN A 19 10.63 -9.45 2.56
N SER A 20 9.45 -9.19 3.12
CA SER A 20 8.88 -7.84 3.16
C SER A 20 9.77 -6.87 3.95
N GLU A 21 9.92 -5.67 3.42
CA GLU A 21 10.46 -4.54 4.16
C GLU A 21 9.34 -3.81 4.94
N ASP A 22 9.68 -2.75 5.69
CA ASP A 22 8.76 -1.87 6.40
C ASP A 22 7.59 -1.40 5.52
N VAL A 23 6.39 -1.86 5.87
CA VAL A 23 5.15 -1.64 5.12
C VAL A 23 4.54 -0.28 5.37
N ARG A 24 5.00 0.46 6.38
CA ARG A 24 4.41 1.74 6.79
C ARG A 24 4.58 2.81 5.71
N ASP A 25 3.62 3.73 5.69
CA ASP A 25 3.85 5.03 5.09
C ASP A 25 4.65 5.91 6.04
N ALA A 26 5.30 6.93 5.51
CA ALA A 26 6.01 7.94 6.26
C ALA A 26 5.59 9.32 5.80
N PHE A 27 5.39 10.21 6.78
CA PHE A 27 5.32 11.63 6.53
C PHE A 27 6.73 12.17 6.34
N VAL A 28 6.91 12.99 5.30
CA VAL A 28 8.20 13.59 4.96
C VAL A 28 8.03 15.09 4.78
N SER A 29 8.77 15.87 5.56
CA SER A 29 8.76 17.33 5.54
C SER A 29 10.18 17.88 5.77
N LEU A 30 10.43 19.15 5.44
CA LEU A 30 11.74 19.76 5.68
C LEU A 30 12.02 20.03 7.17
N SER A 31 10.97 20.33 7.93
CA SER A 31 11.01 20.69 9.35
C SER A 31 10.89 19.49 10.30
N GLY A 32 10.61 18.29 9.78
CA GLY A 32 10.16 17.17 10.60
C GLY A 32 8.72 17.34 11.08
N GLY A 33 8.36 16.63 12.15
CA GLY A 33 6.99 16.57 12.69
C GLY A 33 6.13 15.51 12.00
N ALA A 34 4.87 15.41 12.40
CA ALA A 34 3.92 14.44 11.87
C ALA A 34 2.88 15.09 10.93
N LEU A 35 2.13 14.26 10.21
CA LEU A 35 1.02 14.70 9.37
C LEU A 35 -0.01 15.52 10.16
N VAL A 36 -0.28 15.13 11.41
CA VAL A 36 -1.24 15.80 12.29
C VAL A 36 -0.79 17.19 12.73
N ASP A 37 0.52 17.46 12.71
CA ASP A 37 1.11 18.74 13.13
C ASP A 37 1.10 19.79 12.01
N MET A 38 0.67 19.42 10.80
CA MET A 38 0.61 20.36 9.68
C MET A 38 -0.32 21.53 10.01
N PRO A 39 0.07 22.80 9.75
CA PRO A 39 -0.82 23.94 9.92
C PRO A 39 -2.10 23.80 9.08
N GLU A 40 -3.18 24.39 9.56
CA GLU A 40 -4.47 24.38 8.85
C GLU A 40 -4.33 24.92 7.41
N GLY A 41 -4.99 24.28 6.44
CA GLY A 41 -4.93 24.69 5.04
C GLY A 41 -3.59 24.41 4.34
N SER A 42 -2.66 23.70 4.98
CA SER A 42 -1.36 23.39 4.39
C SER A 42 -1.47 22.49 3.16
N ILE A 43 -0.49 22.63 2.26
CA ILE A 43 -0.40 21.82 1.05
C ILE A 43 0.30 20.49 1.35
N LEU A 44 -0.38 19.37 1.11
CA LEU A 44 0.17 18.01 1.17
C LEU A 44 0.37 17.47 -0.24
N GLY A 45 1.59 17.05 -0.57
CA GLY A 45 1.90 16.46 -1.88
C GLY A 45 1.69 14.95 -1.90
N THR A 46 0.71 14.44 -2.64
CA THR A 46 0.61 13.01 -2.97
C THR A 46 -0.20 12.78 -4.26
N SER A 47 0.26 11.86 -5.11
CA SER A 47 -0.52 11.36 -6.26
C SER A 47 -1.13 9.99 -6.02
N SER A 48 -1.09 9.45 -4.80
CA SER A 48 -1.76 8.20 -4.46
C SER A 48 -3.19 8.49 -4.00
N PRO A 49 -4.22 7.95 -4.69
CA PRO A 49 -5.61 8.13 -4.29
C PRO A 49 -5.89 7.60 -2.88
N ARG A 50 -5.33 6.43 -2.52
CA ARG A 50 -5.38 5.88 -1.15
C ARG A 50 -4.87 6.88 -0.11
N ARG A 51 -3.62 7.36 -0.27
CA ARG A 51 -3.01 8.29 0.69
C ARG A 51 -3.76 9.62 0.75
N ARG A 52 -4.27 10.10 -0.40
CA ARG A 52 -5.11 11.31 -0.45
C ARG A 52 -6.37 11.14 0.39
N ALA A 53 -7.14 10.08 0.14
CA ALA A 53 -8.37 9.80 0.86
C ALA A 53 -8.14 9.62 2.36
N GLN A 54 -7.12 8.82 2.75
CA GLN A 54 -6.79 8.58 4.15
C GLN A 54 -6.28 9.83 4.89
N ALA A 55 -5.56 10.72 4.18
CA ALA A 55 -5.11 11.99 4.74
C ALA A 55 -6.28 12.97 4.92
N LEU A 56 -7.11 13.16 3.89
CA LEU A 56 -8.27 14.06 3.94
C LEU A 56 -9.32 13.61 4.95
N ARG A 57 -9.48 12.29 5.16
CA ARG A 57 -10.36 11.77 6.21
C ARG A 57 -9.91 12.21 7.62
N ARG A 58 -8.60 12.34 7.85
CA ARG A 58 -8.03 12.74 9.15
C ARG A 58 -7.88 14.26 9.28
N ARG A 59 -7.60 14.92 8.17
CA ARG A 59 -7.35 16.35 8.07
C ARG A 59 -8.07 16.93 6.85
N PRO A 60 -9.42 17.10 6.93
CA PRO A 60 -10.23 17.60 5.81
C PRO A 60 -9.85 19.02 5.36
N ASP A 61 -9.13 19.75 6.21
CA ASP A 61 -8.64 21.11 5.96
C ASP A 61 -7.42 21.16 5.01
N LEU A 62 -6.73 20.04 4.78
CA LEU A 62 -5.50 20.04 3.97
C LEU A 62 -5.79 20.18 2.48
N ASN A 63 -4.93 20.95 1.81
CA ASN A 63 -4.93 21.08 0.36
C ASN A 63 -4.05 19.98 -0.25
N VAL A 64 -4.64 18.91 -0.79
CA VAL A 64 -3.87 17.82 -1.41
C VAL A 64 -3.64 18.06 -2.89
N VAL A 65 -2.36 18.11 -3.30
CA VAL A 65 -1.96 18.36 -4.70
C VAL A 65 -1.23 17.17 -5.30
N GLU A 66 -1.31 17.03 -6.63
CA GLU A 66 -0.54 16.03 -7.35
C GLU A 66 0.96 16.19 -7.11
N PHE A 67 1.63 15.07 -6.82
CA PHE A 67 3.04 15.05 -6.42
C PHE A 67 3.75 13.84 -7.00
N ARG A 68 4.01 13.91 -8.32
CA ARG A 68 4.67 12.85 -9.11
C ARG A 68 6.19 13.04 -9.18
N GLY A 69 6.89 11.97 -9.55
CA GLY A 69 8.36 11.87 -9.64
C GLY A 69 8.91 10.75 -8.77
N ASN A 70 10.18 10.41 -8.95
CA ASN A 70 10.92 9.54 -8.03
C ASN A 70 11.14 10.24 -6.67
N VAL A 71 11.68 9.53 -5.68
CA VAL A 71 11.89 10.06 -4.32
C VAL A 71 12.71 11.34 -4.33
N GLN A 72 13.83 11.39 -5.05
CA GLN A 72 14.71 12.55 -5.12
C GLN A 72 14.00 13.77 -5.72
N THR A 73 13.20 13.58 -6.77
CA THR A 73 12.43 14.66 -7.40
C THR A 73 11.37 15.21 -6.46
N ARG A 74 10.72 14.33 -5.69
CA ARG A 74 9.73 14.72 -4.68
C ARG A 74 10.39 15.50 -3.54
N LEU A 75 11.56 15.10 -3.07
CA LEU A 75 12.31 15.83 -2.05
C LEU A 75 12.70 17.24 -2.53
N ARG A 76 13.19 17.38 -3.78
CA ARG A 76 13.46 18.71 -4.37
C ARG A 76 12.22 19.59 -4.45
N LYS A 77 11.04 19.02 -4.74
CA LYS A 77 9.78 19.77 -4.74
C LYS A 77 9.39 20.27 -3.33
N LEU A 78 9.72 19.52 -2.28
CA LEU A 78 9.55 20.02 -0.90
C LEU A 78 10.51 21.18 -0.64
N GLU A 79 11.79 21.03 -1.03
CA GLU A 79 12.81 22.08 -0.90
C GLU A 79 12.43 23.36 -1.63
N SER A 80 11.79 23.25 -2.80
CA SER A 80 11.26 24.39 -3.56
C SER A 80 9.90 24.91 -3.07
N GLY A 81 9.36 24.37 -1.96
CA GLY A 81 8.14 24.86 -1.33
C GLY A 81 6.83 24.50 -2.04
N VAL A 82 6.81 23.54 -2.97
CA VAL A 82 5.59 23.12 -3.68
C VAL A 82 4.55 22.50 -2.74
N ALA A 83 5.02 21.82 -1.68
CA ALA A 83 4.19 21.28 -0.62
C ALA A 83 4.93 21.41 0.72
N LYS A 84 4.18 21.43 1.83
CA LYS A 84 4.74 21.46 3.19
C LYS A 84 5.17 20.08 3.67
N GLY A 85 4.54 19.03 3.14
CA GLY A 85 4.94 17.65 3.37
C GLY A 85 4.46 16.75 2.24
N THR A 86 4.94 15.51 2.25
CA THR A 86 4.51 14.44 1.34
C THR A 86 4.45 13.11 2.09
N LEU A 87 3.82 12.12 1.47
CA LEU A 87 3.75 10.76 1.98
C LEU A 87 4.56 9.81 1.07
N LEU A 88 5.50 9.07 1.66
CA LEU A 88 6.35 8.09 0.98
C LEU A 88 6.27 6.73 1.68
N ALA A 89 6.66 5.65 0.99
CA ALA A 89 6.72 4.33 1.62
C ALA A 89 8.04 4.17 2.37
N MET A 90 8.00 3.67 3.61
CA MET A 90 9.21 3.42 4.41
C MET A 90 10.19 2.49 3.70
N ALA A 91 9.70 1.42 3.05
CA ALA A 91 10.55 0.53 2.27
C ALA A 91 11.38 1.24 1.19
N GLY A 92 10.80 2.23 0.49
CA GLY A 92 11.54 3.01 -0.50
C GLY A 92 12.61 3.90 0.13
N LEU A 93 12.31 4.50 1.28
CA LEU A 93 13.24 5.35 2.02
C LEU A 93 14.39 4.54 2.64
N ARG A 94 14.12 3.36 3.20
CA ARG A 94 15.14 2.46 3.77
C ARG A 94 16.11 1.97 2.70
N ARG A 95 15.61 1.53 1.55
CA ARG A 95 16.43 1.09 0.40
C ARG A 95 17.34 2.19 -0.16
N LEU A 96 16.95 3.45 0.00
CA LEU A 96 17.75 4.62 -0.41
C LEU A 96 18.65 5.17 0.72
N GLY A 97 18.66 4.55 1.90
CA GLY A 97 19.44 5.03 3.05
C GLY A 97 18.91 6.33 3.67
N LEU A 98 17.65 6.69 3.42
CA LEU A 98 17.05 7.97 3.86
C LEU A 98 16.20 7.85 5.13
N ALA A 99 15.91 6.64 5.58
CA ALA A 99 14.98 6.40 6.69
C ALA A 99 15.43 6.98 8.04
N GLY A 100 16.73 7.21 8.24
CA GLY A 100 17.28 7.80 9.47
C GLY A 100 17.24 9.34 9.51
N SER A 101 16.74 10.00 8.47
CA SER A 101 16.64 11.46 8.45
C SER A 101 15.57 11.96 9.43
N ALA A 102 15.86 13.01 10.19
CA ALA A 102 14.87 13.71 11.02
C ALA A 102 13.68 14.28 10.21
N ARG A 103 13.80 14.32 8.88
CA ARG A 103 12.73 14.70 7.95
C ARG A 103 11.69 13.61 7.72
N VAL A 104 11.95 12.38 8.16
CA VAL A 104 11.12 11.19 7.91
C VAL A 104 10.51 10.72 9.21
N VAL A 105 9.18 10.75 9.29
CA VAL A 105 8.41 10.24 10.43
C VAL A 105 7.53 9.09 9.95
N PRO A 106 7.84 7.84 10.33
CA PRO A 106 6.98 6.69 10.04
C PRO A 106 5.60 6.88 10.66
N ILE A 107 4.57 6.46 9.94
CA ILE A 107 3.18 6.49 10.41
C ILE A 107 2.74 5.06 10.71
N GLU A 108 2.12 4.85 11.85
CA GLU A 108 1.69 3.52 12.26
C GLU A 108 0.63 2.94 11.32
N VAL A 109 0.62 1.61 11.17
CA VAL A 109 -0.25 0.90 10.21
C VAL A 109 -1.74 1.15 10.48
N HIS A 110 -2.13 1.29 11.75
CA HIS A 110 -3.51 1.59 12.13
C HIS A 110 -3.90 3.04 11.82
N ASP A 111 -2.92 3.95 11.76
CA ASP A 111 -3.12 5.35 11.37
C ASP A 111 -3.08 5.54 9.86
N VAL A 112 -2.37 4.74 9.09
CA VAL A 112 -2.44 4.77 7.63
C VAL A 112 -2.30 3.36 7.11
N LEU A 113 -3.44 2.74 6.77
CA LEU A 113 -3.43 1.37 6.27
C LEU A 113 -2.63 1.31 4.95
N PRO A 114 -1.61 0.44 4.84
CA PRO A 114 -0.75 0.35 3.67
C PRO A 114 -1.50 0.01 2.37
N ALA A 115 -0.85 0.30 1.24
CA ALA A 115 -1.27 -0.25 -0.03
C ALA A 115 -0.99 -1.76 -0.07
N VAL A 116 -1.86 -2.51 -0.76
CA VAL A 116 -1.64 -3.92 -1.07
C VAL A 116 -0.25 -4.13 -1.68
N GLY A 117 0.51 -5.06 -1.11
CA GLY A 117 1.86 -5.39 -1.55
C GLY A 117 2.91 -4.30 -1.33
N GLN A 118 2.66 -3.31 -0.46
CA GLN A 118 3.68 -2.35 -0.04
C GLN A 118 4.81 -3.07 0.72
N GLY A 119 6.06 -2.65 0.49
CA GLY A 119 7.24 -3.29 1.10
C GLY A 119 7.74 -4.54 0.37
N ILE A 120 6.89 -5.23 -0.40
CA ILE A 120 7.24 -6.49 -1.07
C ILE A 120 7.94 -6.23 -2.42
N ILE A 121 9.03 -6.96 -2.66
CA ILE A 121 9.62 -7.15 -3.98
C ILE A 121 9.18 -8.55 -4.45
N GLY A 122 8.48 -8.61 -5.57
CA GLY A 122 8.14 -9.87 -6.22
C GLY A 122 8.98 -10.06 -7.48
N ILE A 123 9.16 -11.32 -7.84
CA ILE A 123 9.94 -11.75 -8.99
C ILE A 123 8.95 -12.37 -9.98
N GLU A 124 8.88 -11.78 -11.16
CA GLU A 124 8.14 -12.32 -12.30
C GLU A 124 9.11 -13.12 -13.18
N ARG A 125 8.67 -14.28 -13.65
CA ARG A 125 9.41 -15.07 -14.64
C ARG A 125 8.47 -15.65 -15.69
N ARG A 126 9.06 -16.19 -16.76
CA ARG A 126 8.35 -17.07 -17.69
C ARG A 126 7.90 -18.33 -16.98
N GLU A 127 6.68 -18.76 -17.27
CA GLU A 127 6.05 -19.92 -16.65
C GLU A 127 6.82 -21.23 -16.93
N ASP A 128 7.39 -21.36 -18.13
CA ASP A 128 8.12 -22.54 -18.60
C ASP A 128 9.61 -22.59 -18.23
N ASP A 129 10.14 -21.54 -17.58
CA ASP A 129 11.55 -21.46 -17.20
C ASP A 129 11.83 -22.16 -15.86
N CYS A 130 11.84 -23.48 -15.87
CA CYS A 130 12.10 -24.30 -14.69
C CYS A 130 13.50 -24.08 -14.10
N GLY A 131 14.50 -23.75 -14.93
CA GLY A 131 15.86 -23.47 -14.45
C GLY A 131 15.90 -22.21 -13.60
N MET A 132 15.19 -21.16 -14.03
CA MET A 132 15.04 -19.93 -13.24
C MET A 132 14.22 -20.17 -11.97
N ALA A 133 13.17 -20.98 -12.03
CA ALA A 133 12.34 -21.32 -10.86
C ALA A 133 13.19 -21.90 -9.72
N GLN A 134 14.14 -22.79 -10.03
CA GLN A 134 15.04 -23.38 -9.03
C GLN A 134 15.98 -22.34 -8.38
N LEU A 135 16.46 -21.36 -9.15
CA LEU A 135 17.33 -20.31 -8.62
C LEU A 135 16.57 -19.32 -7.74
N ILE A 136 15.33 -18.99 -8.13
CA ILE A 136 14.47 -18.05 -7.40
C ILE A 136 14.07 -18.60 -6.03
N ASP A 137 13.94 -19.91 -5.88
CA ASP A 137 13.51 -20.53 -4.63
C ASP A 137 14.42 -20.18 -3.44
N ALA A 138 15.71 -19.96 -3.69
CA ALA A 138 16.69 -19.56 -2.68
C ALA A 138 16.40 -18.20 -2.01
N VAL A 139 15.59 -17.35 -2.64
CA VAL A 139 15.23 -16.02 -2.11
C VAL A 139 13.73 -15.89 -1.77
N ARG A 140 13.00 -17.01 -1.85
CA ARG A 140 11.57 -17.09 -1.53
C ARG A 140 11.33 -16.85 -0.04
N HIS A 141 10.32 -16.06 0.28
CA HIS A 141 9.88 -15.84 1.66
C HIS A 141 8.40 -16.23 1.85
N PRO A 142 8.11 -17.47 2.32
CA PRO A 142 6.76 -18.03 2.36
C PRO A 142 5.71 -17.17 3.08
N GLU A 143 6.05 -16.58 4.23
CA GLU A 143 5.09 -15.73 4.98
C GLU A 143 4.71 -14.47 4.20
N THR A 144 5.65 -13.89 3.46
CA THR A 144 5.37 -12.71 2.62
C THR A 144 4.51 -13.10 1.41
N GLU A 145 4.65 -14.31 0.91
CA GLU A 145 3.81 -14.84 -0.18
C GLU A 145 2.39 -15.09 0.28
N ALA A 146 2.20 -15.77 1.41
CA ALA A 146 0.87 -15.99 1.99
C ALA A 146 0.14 -14.65 2.21
N ARG A 147 0.84 -13.67 2.80
CA ARG A 147 0.33 -12.30 2.96
C ARG A 147 -0.05 -11.69 1.61
N MET A 148 0.87 -11.71 0.65
CA MET A 148 0.66 -11.12 -0.66
C MET A 148 -0.54 -11.74 -1.37
N GLN A 149 -0.71 -13.05 -1.32
CA GLN A 149 -1.82 -13.76 -1.97
C GLN A 149 -3.17 -13.31 -1.40
N ALA A 150 -3.29 -13.18 -0.08
CA ALA A 150 -4.49 -12.65 0.57
C ALA A 150 -4.78 -11.19 0.15
N GLU A 151 -3.78 -10.31 0.24
CA GLU A 151 -3.92 -8.90 -0.12
C GLU A 151 -4.26 -8.71 -1.62
N ARG A 152 -3.66 -9.51 -2.51
CA ARG A 152 -3.95 -9.46 -3.95
C ARG A 152 -5.33 -10.01 -4.27
N ALA A 153 -5.78 -11.08 -3.61
CA ALA A 153 -7.14 -11.60 -3.79
C ALA A 153 -8.20 -10.57 -3.38
N PHE A 154 -7.95 -9.86 -2.28
CA PHE A 154 -8.77 -8.72 -1.85
C PHE A 154 -8.82 -7.61 -2.91
N LEU A 155 -7.65 -7.15 -3.38
CA LEU A 155 -7.59 -6.09 -4.41
C LEU A 155 -8.26 -6.52 -5.72
N ALA A 156 -8.01 -7.76 -6.15
CA ALA A 156 -8.59 -8.34 -7.36
C ALA A 156 -10.12 -8.31 -7.32
N ARG A 157 -10.68 -8.75 -6.19
CA ARG A 157 -12.14 -8.84 -6.02
C ARG A 157 -12.82 -7.47 -6.04
N LEU A 158 -12.12 -6.43 -5.62
CA LEU A 158 -12.58 -5.04 -5.67
C LEU A 158 -12.43 -4.38 -7.05
N GLY A 159 -11.80 -5.06 -8.03
CA GLY A 159 -11.41 -4.42 -9.30
C GLY A 159 -10.36 -3.32 -9.10
N GLY A 160 -9.60 -3.38 -8.02
CA GLY A 160 -8.68 -2.33 -7.58
C GLY A 160 -7.36 -2.28 -8.35
N SER A 161 -6.69 -1.14 -8.25
CA SER A 161 -5.35 -0.92 -8.80
C SER A 161 -4.55 0.08 -7.94
N CYS A 162 -3.34 0.43 -8.36
CA CYS A 162 -2.56 1.51 -7.74
C CYS A 162 -3.24 2.90 -7.84
N GLN A 163 -4.28 3.02 -8.67
CA GLN A 163 -5.07 4.24 -8.87
C GLN A 163 -6.42 4.23 -8.15
N THR A 164 -6.72 3.21 -7.35
CA THR A 164 -7.94 3.17 -6.53
C THR A 164 -7.65 3.53 -5.07
N PRO A 165 -8.56 4.23 -4.37
CA PRO A 165 -8.45 4.53 -2.94
C PRO A 165 -8.74 3.29 -2.07
N ILE A 166 -7.91 2.26 -2.23
CA ILE A 166 -8.02 0.96 -1.55
C ILE A 166 -6.73 0.72 -0.76
N ALA A 167 -6.88 0.29 0.48
CA ALA A 167 -5.80 -0.12 1.36
C ALA A 167 -6.02 -1.56 1.83
N GLY A 168 -4.94 -2.30 2.05
CA GLY A 168 -5.00 -3.70 2.44
C GLY A 168 -3.66 -4.16 2.99
N TYR A 169 -3.69 -4.76 4.16
CA TYR A 169 -2.50 -5.26 4.85
C TYR A 169 -2.80 -6.55 5.59
N GLY A 170 -2.03 -7.59 5.29
CA GLY A 170 -2.07 -8.86 6.01
C GLY A 170 -0.95 -8.99 7.03
N GLU A 171 -1.24 -9.62 8.16
CA GLU A 171 -0.27 -9.97 9.19
C GLU A 171 -0.23 -11.50 9.29
N VAL A 172 0.95 -12.09 9.11
CA VAL A 172 1.15 -13.53 9.25
C VAL A 172 1.90 -13.80 10.55
N ARG A 173 1.34 -14.64 11.42
CA ARG A 173 1.95 -15.06 12.69
C ARG A 173 1.47 -16.46 13.05
N ASP A 174 2.39 -17.32 13.45
CA ASP A 174 2.10 -18.66 14.01
C ASP A 174 1.12 -19.50 13.15
N GLY A 175 1.27 -19.45 11.82
CA GLY A 175 0.40 -20.16 10.87
C GLY A 175 -0.97 -19.51 10.63
N GLY A 176 -1.27 -18.39 11.29
CA GLY A 176 -2.45 -17.58 11.05
C GLY A 176 -2.17 -16.37 10.15
N LEU A 177 -3.20 -15.91 9.46
CA LEU A 177 -3.23 -14.69 8.67
C LEU A 177 -4.38 -13.80 9.13
N ARG A 178 -4.08 -12.55 9.46
CA ARG A 178 -5.07 -11.49 9.72
C ARG A 178 -4.99 -10.45 8.62
N LEU A 179 -6.02 -10.33 7.80
CA LEU A 179 -6.14 -9.32 6.75
C LEU A 179 -7.03 -8.17 7.22
N THR A 180 -6.48 -6.96 7.19
CA THR A 180 -7.24 -5.70 7.36
C THR A 180 -7.34 -5.00 6.02
N GLY A 181 -8.52 -4.52 5.66
CA GLY A 181 -8.80 -3.85 4.39
C GLY A 181 -9.65 -2.61 4.60
N GLU A 182 -9.48 -1.63 3.72
CA GLU A 182 -10.22 -0.37 3.74
C GLU A 182 -10.48 0.11 2.29
N ILE A 183 -11.71 0.53 2.02
CA ILE A 183 -12.11 1.22 0.79
C ILE A 183 -12.61 2.62 1.14
N LEU A 184 -12.22 3.63 0.36
CA LEU A 184 -12.55 5.03 0.66
C LEU A 184 -13.09 5.74 -0.59
N ARG A 185 -13.90 6.78 -0.39
CA ARG A 185 -14.11 7.77 -1.45
C ARG A 185 -12.84 8.57 -1.69
N PRO A 186 -12.56 9.04 -2.93
CA PRO A 186 -11.33 9.77 -3.24
C PRO A 186 -11.08 11.02 -2.37
N ASP A 187 -12.14 11.69 -1.93
CA ASP A 187 -12.13 12.86 -1.04
C ASP A 187 -12.02 12.53 0.45
N GLY A 188 -12.07 11.25 0.83
CA GLY A 188 -12.00 10.80 2.21
C GLY A 188 -13.30 10.99 3.01
N SER A 189 -14.40 11.46 2.38
CA SER A 189 -15.65 11.75 3.08
C SER A 189 -16.31 10.51 3.68
N GLU A 190 -16.07 9.35 3.07
CA GLU A 190 -16.63 8.06 3.45
C GLU A 190 -15.58 6.96 3.30
N ALA A 191 -15.63 5.97 4.19
CA ALA A 191 -14.77 4.81 4.16
C ALA A 191 -15.42 3.63 4.87
N HIS A 192 -15.17 2.42 4.35
CA HIS A 192 -15.55 1.16 4.96
C HIS A 192 -14.28 0.33 5.21
N ALA A 193 -14.15 -0.21 6.41
CA ALA A 193 -12.99 -0.97 6.83
C ALA A 193 -13.42 -2.24 7.56
N GLY A 194 -12.63 -3.29 7.41
CA GLY A 194 -12.93 -4.58 8.02
C GLY A 194 -11.70 -5.43 8.22
N THR A 195 -11.88 -6.53 8.95
CA THR A 195 -10.84 -7.52 9.20
C THR A 195 -11.38 -8.91 8.99
N ARG A 196 -10.54 -9.80 8.45
CA ARG A 196 -10.71 -11.25 8.46
C ARG A 196 -9.47 -11.92 8.99
N ALA A 197 -9.66 -13.04 9.68
CA ALA A 197 -8.56 -13.83 10.20
C ALA A 197 -8.88 -15.30 10.05
N GLY A 198 -7.84 -16.10 9.81
CA GLY A 198 -7.94 -17.53 9.63
C GLY A 198 -6.55 -18.15 9.39
N PRO A 199 -6.50 -19.43 9.04
CA PRO A 199 -5.26 -20.09 8.62
C PRO A 199 -4.64 -19.40 7.40
N VAL A 200 -3.30 -19.45 7.26
CA VAL A 200 -2.58 -18.84 6.12
C VAL A 200 -3.01 -19.41 4.77
N GLU A 201 -3.36 -20.70 4.72
CA GLU A 201 -3.85 -21.40 3.53
C GLU A 201 -5.17 -20.83 3.00
N ASP A 202 -5.99 -20.24 3.86
CA ASP A 202 -7.26 -19.60 3.50
C ASP A 202 -7.07 -18.15 3.04
N GLY A 203 -5.84 -17.63 3.04
CA GLY A 203 -5.53 -16.22 2.74
C GLY A 203 -6.28 -15.64 1.54
N PRO A 204 -6.24 -16.28 0.35
CA PRO A 204 -7.00 -15.82 -0.81
C PRO A 204 -8.53 -15.79 -0.59
N ALA A 205 -9.08 -16.77 0.14
CA ALA A 205 -10.50 -16.81 0.46
C ALA A 205 -10.88 -15.70 1.45
N LEU A 206 -10.07 -15.48 2.50
CA LEU A 206 -10.23 -14.36 3.44
C LEU A 206 -10.20 -13.00 2.70
N GLY A 207 -9.32 -12.86 1.71
CA GLY A 207 -9.23 -11.67 0.88
C GLY A 207 -10.50 -11.40 0.06
N ARG A 208 -11.05 -12.43 -0.58
CA ARG A 208 -12.30 -12.32 -1.34
C ARG A 208 -13.50 -12.01 -0.43
N ASP A 209 -13.61 -12.72 0.69
CA ASP A 209 -14.69 -12.53 1.66
C ASP A 209 -14.69 -11.11 2.26
N LEU A 210 -13.52 -10.61 2.63
CA LEU A 210 -13.40 -9.22 3.11
C LEU A 210 -13.82 -8.21 2.04
N ALA A 211 -13.39 -8.39 0.79
CA ALA A 211 -13.78 -7.51 -0.31
C ALA A 211 -15.30 -7.51 -0.54
N GLU A 212 -15.94 -8.69 -0.51
CA GLU A 212 -17.38 -8.84 -0.68
C GLU A 212 -18.18 -8.19 0.45
N ALA A 213 -17.72 -8.36 1.70
CA ALA A 213 -18.34 -7.71 2.85
C ALA A 213 -18.27 -6.18 2.73
N LEU A 214 -17.12 -5.62 2.35
CA LEU A 214 -16.98 -4.17 2.18
C LEU A 214 -17.82 -3.63 1.01
N LEU A 215 -17.91 -4.36 -0.11
CA LEU A 215 -18.76 -3.97 -1.23
C LEU A 215 -20.25 -4.00 -0.87
N ALA A 216 -20.69 -4.99 -0.10
CA ALA A 216 -22.06 -5.09 0.37
C ALA A 216 -22.43 -3.94 1.31
N GLU A 217 -21.51 -3.54 2.19
CA GLU A 217 -21.71 -2.41 3.12
C GLU A 217 -21.71 -1.06 2.40
N ALA A 218 -20.76 -0.86 1.48
CA ALA A 218 -20.60 0.41 0.75
C ALA A 218 -21.67 0.65 -0.31
N GLY A 219 -22.30 -0.41 -0.80
CA GLY A 219 -23.33 -0.34 -1.82
C GLY A 219 -22.79 -0.18 -3.24
N PRO A 220 -23.70 -0.22 -4.24
CA PRO A 220 -23.33 -0.19 -5.65
C PRO A 220 -22.70 1.16 -6.04
N GLY A 221 -21.62 1.11 -6.82
CA GLY A 221 -20.98 2.31 -7.38
C GLY A 221 -20.00 3.03 -6.44
N PHE A 222 -19.77 2.55 -5.22
CA PHE A 222 -18.84 3.20 -4.28
C PHE A 222 -17.41 3.35 -4.82
N LEU A 223 -16.93 2.34 -5.54
CA LEU A 223 -15.61 2.33 -6.18
C LEU A 223 -15.64 2.71 -7.67
N ALA A 224 -16.81 3.13 -8.18
CA ALA A 224 -16.88 3.60 -9.56
C ALA A 224 -16.05 4.89 -9.72
N PRO A 225 -15.35 5.06 -10.86
CA PRO A 225 -14.54 6.24 -11.13
C PRO A 225 -15.35 7.54 -11.20
#